data_AF-A0AAN9KPU6-F1
#
_entry.id   AF-A0AAN9KPU6-F1
#
_cell.length_a   1.000
_cell.length_b   1.000
_cell.length_c   1.000
_cell.angle_alpha   90.00
_cell.angle_beta   90.00
_cell.angle_gamma   90.00
#
_symmetry.space_group_name_H-M   'P 1'
#
loop_
_entity.id
_entity.type
_entity.pdbx_description
1 polymer ?
#
loop_
_entity_poly.entity_id
_entity_poly.type
_entity_poly.pdbx_seq_one_letter_code
_entity_poly.pdbx_strand_id
1 'polypeptide(L)'
;MQRVSSASGIWRNVASKARNNLFSLNDTTLRSFSAVSVVKAPKKLHKPEIPCDFLKWGSLGFCRTSKFATGFNPLQPKPLDSIVDVQRLEDRYPDEIASVWDDYHIGRGHIGASMKAKLYHLLEHRASECRYFVIPLWRGSGYTTMFVQVQTPHILFTGLEDYKARGIQAAPYFTVTFYTEFAESKDLVLIRGDIVFTSKLTDSEAKWLLDTAQSFYLNDVRYKLVERFNRETRDFEFKDVLQALDMPIL
;
A
#
# COMPACT_ATOMS: atom_id res chain seq x y z
N MET A 1 -32.84 14.66 14.60
CA MET A 1 -31.54 15.12 15.14
C MET A 1 -30.66 13.90 15.37
N GLN A 2 -29.85 13.51 14.37
CA GLN A 2 -28.91 12.39 14.48
C GLN A 2 -27.55 12.89 14.98
N ARG A 3 -27.06 12.24 16.04
CA ARG A 3 -25.76 12.49 16.67
C ARG A 3 -24.64 12.07 15.71
N VAL A 4 -23.82 13.05 15.32
CA VAL A 4 -22.50 12.83 14.72
C VAL A 4 -21.60 12.19 15.79
N SER A 5 -21.19 10.93 15.56
CA SER A 5 -20.27 10.22 16.46
C SER A 5 -18.81 10.46 16.07
N SER A 6 -17.96 10.50 17.09
CA SER A 6 -16.64 11.13 17.15
C SER A 6 -15.56 10.45 16.29
N ALA A 7 -15.37 10.91 15.06
CA ALA A 7 -14.11 10.74 14.33
C ALA A 7 -12.98 11.61 14.91
N SER A 8 -13.30 12.59 15.78
CA SER A 8 -12.35 13.64 16.24
C SER A 8 -11.28 13.17 17.24
N GLY A 9 -11.43 11.98 17.85
CA GLY A 9 -10.51 11.47 18.87
C GLY A 9 -9.27 10.81 18.28
N ILE A 10 -9.45 9.96 17.25
CA ILE A 10 -8.37 9.23 16.57
C ILE A 10 -7.40 10.23 15.92
N TRP A 11 -7.93 11.27 15.26
CA TRP A 11 -7.12 12.25 14.52
C TRP A 11 -6.32 13.22 15.39
N ARG A 12 -6.86 13.61 16.56
CA ARG A 12 -6.15 14.48 17.50
C ARG A 12 -4.87 13.81 18.03
N ASN A 13 -4.89 12.50 18.25
CA ASN A 13 -3.74 11.74 18.75
C ASN A 13 -2.71 11.38 17.67
N VAL A 14 -3.15 11.03 16.46
CA VAL A 14 -2.24 10.78 15.32
C VAL A 14 -1.51 12.08 14.92
N ALA A 15 -2.19 13.23 14.97
CA ALA A 15 -1.58 14.53 14.67
C ALA A 15 -0.75 15.12 15.82
N SER A 16 -0.98 14.73 17.09
CA SER A 16 -0.18 15.20 18.23
C SER A 16 1.13 14.41 18.40
N LYS A 17 1.09 13.08 18.28
CA LYS A 17 2.28 12.22 18.40
C LYS A 17 3.27 12.37 17.24
N ALA A 18 2.80 12.68 16.02
CA ALA A 18 3.69 12.98 14.89
C ALA A 18 4.37 14.36 14.98
N ARG A 19 3.83 15.30 15.78
CA ARG A 19 4.41 16.64 15.98
C ARG A 19 5.52 16.67 17.03
N ASN A 20 5.51 15.75 18.01
CA ASN A 20 6.49 15.75 19.09
C ASN A 20 7.89 15.27 18.66
N ASN A 21 8.04 14.68 17.46
CA ASN A 21 9.33 14.25 16.94
C ASN A 21 10.00 15.29 16.01
N LEU A 22 9.51 16.54 15.94
CA LEU A 22 10.05 17.54 14.99
C LEU A 22 10.42 18.91 15.58
N PHE A 23 10.54 19.05 16.90
CA PHE A 23 11.00 20.31 17.51
C PHE A 23 12.09 20.08 18.56
N SER A 24 13.30 19.87 18.08
CA SER A 24 14.50 20.39 18.74
C SER A 24 15.56 20.52 17.66
N LEU A 25 15.80 21.76 17.22
CA LEU A 25 17.09 22.26 16.73
C LEU A 25 16.89 23.69 16.24
N ASN A 26 17.27 24.64 17.09
CA ASN A 26 17.81 25.98 16.85
C ASN A 26 18.47 26.32 18.20
N ASP A 27 19.70 26.80 18.34
CA ASP A 27 20.48 27.72 17.51
C ASP A 27 21.94 27.71 18.03
N THR A 28 22.95 27.72 17.17
CA THR A 28 24.17 28.55 17.37
C THR A 28 25.06 28.59 16.13
N THR A 29 25.23 29.79 15.60
CA THR A 29 26.22 30.24 14.62
C THR A 29 27.65 30.20 15.16
N LEU A 30 28.66 29.78 14.37
CA LEU A 30 29.70 30.64 13.73
C LEU A 30 30.91 29.84 13.16
N ARG A 31 31.42 30.37 12.03
CA ARG A 31 32.78 30.27 11.42
C ARG A 31 33.10 29.12 10.44
N SER A 32 33.11 29.57 9.19
CA SER A 32 33.92 29.19 8.02
C SER A 32 35.37 28.77 8.28
N PHE A 33 35.86 27.78 7.53
CA PHE A 33 37.12 27.81 6.75
C PHE A 33 37.06 26.81 5.59
N SER A 34 37.61 27.21 4.44
CA SER A 34 37.72 26.44 3.20
C SER A 34 38.97 25.56 3.19
N ALA A 35 38.90 24.35 2.61
CA ALA A 35 40.03 23.66 1.99
C ALA A 35 39.54 22.63 0.96
N VAL A 36 40.22 22.58 -0.19
CA VAL A 36 39.92 21.78 -1.38
C VAL A 36 40.77 20.49 -1.39
N SER A 37 40.31 19.50 -2.17
CA SER A 37 40.98 18.27 -2.67
C SER A 37 40.74 17.03 -1.79
N VAL A 38 40.43 15.82 -2.26
CA VAL A 38 40.80 15.06 -3.46
C VAL A 38 39.73 13.99 -3.76
N VAL A 39 39.51 13.70 -5.04
CA VAL A 39 38.67 12.62 -5.59
C VAL A 39 39.09 11.22 -5.11
N LYS A 40 38.14 10.39 -4.66
CA LYS A 40 38.26 8.92 -4.66
C LYS A 40 36.90 8.24 -4.90
N ALA A 41 36.87 7.42 -5.95
CA ALA A 41 35.71 6.62 -6.38
C ALA A 41 35.30 5.55 -5.35
N PRO A 42 34.03 5.09 -5.36
CA PRO A 42 33.47 4.28 -4.28
C PRO A 42 33.85 2.80 -4.40
N LYS A 43 34.15 2.18 -3.25
CA LYS A 43 34.28 0.72 -3.10
C LYS A 43 32.90 0.07 -3.16
N LYS A 44 32.69 -0.81 -4.14
CA LYS A 44 31.49 -1.67 -4.26
C LYS A 44 31.42 -2.61 -3.07
N LEU A 45 30.31 -2.59 -2.33
CA LEU A 45 29.99 -3.59 -1.32
C LEU A 45 29.17 -4.70 -1.99
N HIS A 46 29.69 -5.92 -1.92
CA HIS A 46 29.09 -7.14 -2.46
C HIS A 46 27.75 -7.44 -1.77
N LYS A 47 26.69 -7.61 -2.57
CA LYS A 47 25.42 -8.22 -2.17
C LYS A 47 25.47 -9.71 -2.60
N PRO A 48 25.05 -10.68 -1.77
CA PRO A 48 24.96 -12.06 -2.23
C PRO A 48 23.80 -12.21 -3.21
N GLU A 49 24.11 -12.65 -4.42
CA GLU A 49 23.16 -12.95 -5.50
C GLU A 49 22.58 -14.36 -5.30
N ILE A 50 21.25 -14.46 -5.30
CA ILE A 50 20.52 -15.73 -5.35
C ILE A 50 20.40 -16.11 -6.84
N PRO A 51 20.79 -17.32 -7.28
CA PRO A 51 20.69 -17.70 -8.68
C PRO A 51 19.23 -17.99 -9.05
N CYS A 52 18.64 -17.13 -9.87
CA CYS A 52 17.43 -17.45 -10.63
C CYS A 52 17.68 -17.13 -12.10
N ASP A 53 17.88 -18.18 -12.89
CA ASP A 53 17.94 -18.09 -14.35
C ASP A 53 16.59 -17.62 -14.89
N PHE A 54 16.56 -16.39 -15.41
CA PHE A 54 15.47 -15.90 -16.24
C PHE A 54 16.00 -15.40 -17.58
N LEU A 55 15.42 -15.94 -18.64
CA LEU A 55 15.63 -15.54 -20.02
C LEU A 55 15.24 -14.06 -20.19
N LYS A 56 16.22 -13.27 -20.61
CA LYS A 56 16.16 -11.82 -20.78
C LYS A 56 15.47 -11.49 -22.11
N TRP A 57 14.18 -11.16 -22.09
CA TRP A 57 13.52 -10.56 -23.26
C TRP A 57 13.65 -9.03 -23.22
N GLY A 58 13.97 -8.44 -24.37
CA GLY A 58 14.45 -7.07 -24.52
C GLY A 58 13.47 -5.99 -24.07
N SER A 59 14.04 -4.89 -23.56
CA SER A 59 13.34 -3.64 -23.28
C SER A 59 12.69 -3.07 -24.54
N LEU A 60 11.39 -3.25 -24.67
CA LEU A 60 10.55 -2.31 -25.41
C LEU A 60 10.16 -1.19 -24.44
N GLY A 61 10.69 0.00 -24.68
CA GLY A 61 10.33 1.21 -23.94
C GLY A 61 8.83 1.46 -24.05
N PHE A 62 8.09 1.22 -22.97
CA PHE A 62 6.69 1.58 -22.88
C PHE A 62 6.55 3.02 -22.38
N CYS A 63 6.18 3.93 -23.27
CA CYS A 63 5.67 5.24 -22.88
C CYS A 63 4.31 5.07 -22.19
N ARG A 64 4.27 5.37 -20.90
CA ARG A 64 3.10 5.26 -20.02
C ARG A 64 2.11 6.40 -20.33
N THR A 65 1.23 6.22 -21.32
CA THR A 65 0.11 7.15 -21.53
C THR A 65 -1.05 6.77 -20.63
N SER A 66 -0.94 7.06 -19.33
CA SER A 66 -2.14 7.07 -18.48
C SER A 66 -2.94 8.33 -18.77
N LYS A 67 -3.95 8.23 -19.63
CA LYS A 67 -4.98 9.27 -19.74
C LYS A 67 -6.02 9.00 -18.64
N PHE A 68 -5.85 9.60 -17.47
CA PHE A 68 -6.99 9.76 -16.58
C PHE A 68 -7.84 10.92 -17.11
N ALA A 69 -9.08 10.63 -17.49
CA ALA A 69 -10.06 11.66 -17.78
C ALA A 69 -10.37 12.44 -16.49
N THR A 70 -10.51 13.76 -16.60
CA THR A 70 -11.11 14.59 -15.54
C THR A 70 -12.44 13.98 -15.11
N GLY A 71 -12.58 13.63 -13.82
CA GLY A 71 -13.75 12.93 -13.28
C GLY A 71 -13.47 11.58 -12.61
N PHE A 72 -12.26 11.35 -12.09
CA PHE A 72 -11.96 10.16 -11.27
C PHE A 72 -12.94 10.08 -10.09
N ASN A 73 -13.84 9.11 -10.15
CA ASN A 73 -14.73 8.75 -9.07
C ASN A 73 -14.14 7.48 -8.44
N PRO A 74 -13.48 7.54 -7.26
CA PRO A 74 -12.69 6.44 -6.69
C PRO A 74 -13.43 5.12 -6.45
N LEU A 75 -14.76 5.10 -6.62
CA LEU A 75 -15.66 4.04 -6.18
C LEU A 75 -16.50 3.43 -7.31
N GLN A 76 -16.15 3.65 -8.58
CA GLN A 76 -16.71 2.85 -9.69
C GLN A 76 -15.65 1.88 -10.20
N PRO A 77 -15.39 0.77 -9.47
CA PRO A 77 -14.51 -0.27 -9.96
C PRO A 77 -15.06 -0.81 -11.28
N LYS A 78 -14.15 -1.17 -12.18
CA LYS A 78 -14.52 -1.90 -13.38
C LYS A 78 -15.05 -3.28 -12.94
N PRO A 79 -16.25 -3.69 -13.37
CA PRO A 79 -16.75 -5.03 -13.08
C PRO A 79 -15.83 -6.08 -13.73
N LEU A 80 -15.74 -7.28 -13.15
CA LEU A 80 -14.78 -8.30 -13.57
C LEU A 80 -14.99 -8.72 -15.03
N ASP A 81 -16.24 -8.82 -15.47
CA ASP A 81 -16.66 -9.15 -16.84
C ASP A 81 -16.14 -8.16 -17.91
N SER A 82 -15.85 -6.91 -17.51
CA SER A 82 -15.24 -5.91 -18.39
C SER A 82 -13.71 -6.06 -18.53
N ILE A 83 -13.09 -6.93 -17.72
CA ILE A 83 -11.65 -7.16 -17.68
C ILE A 83 -11.33 -8.55 -18.26
N VAL A 84 -12.07 -9.56 -17.85
CA VAL A 84 -11.91 -10.96 -18.29
C VAL A 84 -13.26 -11.55 -18.64
N ASP A 85 -13.26 -12.48 -19.60
CA ASP A 85 -14.44 -13.23 -19.96
C ASP A 85 -14.72 -14.30 -18.90
N VAL A 86 -15.63 -14.00 -17.96
CA VAL A 86 -15.96 -14.86 -16.81
C VAL A 86 -16.46 -16.23 -17.28
N GLN A 87 -17.27 -16.28 -18.36
CA GLN A 87 -17.81 -17.54 -18.89
C GLN A 87 -16.69 -18.46 -19.39
N ARG A 88 -15.68 -17.90 -20.08
CA ARG A 88 -14.53 -18.69 -20.56
C ARG A 88 -13.64 -19.21 -19.43
N LEU A 89 -13.76 -18.67 -18.23
CA LEU A 89 -13.01 -19.07 -17.04
C LEU A 89 -13.81 -20.04 -16.15
N GLU A 90 -15.10 -20.29 -16.43
CA GLU A 90 -15.95 -21.17 -15.61
C GLU A 90 -15.41 -22.60 -15.55
N ASP A 91 -14.91 -23.13 -16.67
CA ASP A 91 -14.39 -24.51 -16.77
C ASP A 91 -12.90 -24.63 -16.43
N ARG A 92 -12.24 -23.53 -16.06
CA ARG A 92 -10.80 -23.49 -15.79
C ARG A 92 -10.50 -23.73 -14.31
N TYR A 93 -9.35 -24.36 -14.04
CA TYR A 93 -8.88 -24.55 -12.68
C TYR A 93 -8.46 -23.22 -12.03
N PRO A 94 -8.60 -23.06 -10.71
CA PRO A 94 -8.29 -21.80 -10.00
C PRO A 94 -6.87 -21.29 -10.27
N ASP A 95 -5.87 -22.18 -10.28
CA ASP A 95 -4.47 -21.82 -10.52
C ASP A 95 -4.24 -21.28 -11.93
N GLU A 96 -4.97 -21.80 -12.93
CA GLU A 96 -4.91 -21.29 -14.30
C GLU A 96 -5.55 -19.91 -14.42
N ILE A 97 -6.67 -19.69 -13.72
CA ILE A 97 -7.34 -18.38 -13.69
C ILE A 97 -6.42 -17.34 -13.05
N ALA A 98 -5.76 -17.68 -11.93
CA ALA A 98 -4.79 -16.81 -11.29
C ALA A 98 -3.59 -16.49 -12.20
N SER A 99 -3.05 -17.48 -12.91
CA SER A 99 -1.97 -17.26 -13.89
C SER A 99 -2.39 -16.32 -15.01
N VAL A 100 -3.57 -16.54 -15.61
CA VAL A 100 -4.10 -15.67 -16.66
C VAL A 100 -4.33 -14.24 -16.14
N TRP A 101 -4.79 -14.11 -14.90
CA TRP A 101 -5.01 -12.83 -14.25
C TRP A 101 -3.70 -12.06 -14.02
N ASP A 102 -2.67 -12.74 -13.54
CA ASP A 102 -1.35 -12.15 -13.34
C ASP A 102 -0.76 -11.70 -14.68
N ASP A 103 -0.74 -12.59 -15.68
CA ASP A 103 -0.23 -12.32 -17.02
C ASP A 103 -0.95 -11.13 -17.68
N TYR A 104 -2.27 -11.02 -17.48
CA TYR A 104 -3.06 -9.90 -18.01
C TYR A 104 -2.58 -8.55 -17.46
N HIS A 105 -2.13 -8.46 -16.20
CA HIS A 105 -1.76 -7.18 -15.59
C HIS A 105 -0.28 -6.82 -15.75
N ILE A 106 0.59 -7.78 -16.12
CA ILE A 106 2.01 -7.54 -16.39
C ILE A 106 2.19 -6.42 -17.42
N GLY A 107 2.98 -5.40 -17.05
CA GLY A 107 3.33 -4.27 -17.93
C GLY A 107 2.20 -3.27 -18.23
N ARG A 108 1.00 -3.44 -17.65
CA ARG A 108 -0.15 -2.57 -17.91
C ARG A 108 -0.37 -1.46 -16.88
N GLY A 109 0.58 -1.30 -15.94
CA GLY A 109 0.51 -0.29 -14.87
C GLY A 109 -0.50 -0.61 -13.77
N HIS A 110 -0.88 -1.88 -13.63
CA HIS A 110 -1.76 -2.40 -12.58
C HIS A 110 -1.03 -3.49 -11.80
N ILE A 111 -1.45 -3.72 -10.57
CA ILE A 111 -0.99 -4.85 -9.76
C ILE A 111 -2.03 -5.97 -9.85
N GLY A 112 -1.67 -7.10 -10.44
CA GLY A 112 -2.44 -8.34 -10.37
C GLY A 112 -2.02 -9.16 -9.15
N ALA A 113 -2.99 -9.69 -8.41
CA ALA A 113 -2.78 -10.70 -7.39
C ALA A 113 -4.05 -11.54 -7.23
N SER A 114 -3.96 -12.63 -6.47
CA SER A 114 -5.10 -13.47 -6.09
C SER A 114 -4.94 -14.00 -4.67
N MET A 115 -6.05 -14.38 -4.03
CA MET A 115 -6.02 -15.06 -2.74
C MET A 115 -7.16 -16.08 -2.62
N LYS A 116 -7.07 -16.96 -1.61
CA LYS A 116 -8.16 -17.88 -1.27
C LYS A 116 -9.35 -17.13 -0.68
N ALA A 117 -10.56 -17.63 -0.92
CA ALA A 117 -11.79 -17.03 -0.40
C ALA A 117 -11.77 -16.96 1.13
N LYS A 118 -11.28 -18.02 1.80
CA LYS A 118 -11.14 -18.03 3.26
C LYS A 118 -10.26 -16.88 3.80
N LEU A 119 -9.19 -16.51 3.10
CA LEU A 119 -8.34 -15.39 3.50
C LEU A 119 -9.05 -14.04 3.27
N TYR A 120 -9.76 -13.90 2.15
CA TYR A 120 -10.56 -12.71 1.89
C TYR A 120 -11.61 -12.48 2.99
N HIS A 121 -12.36 -13.51 3.39
CA HIS A 121 -13.35 -13.38 4.46
C HIS A 121 -12.73 -13.04 5.82
N LEU A 122 -11.52 -13.55 6.11
CA LEU A 122 -10.79 -13.15 7.31
C LEU A 122 -10.41 -11.66 7.28
N LEU A 123 -9.90 -11.18 6.14
CA LEU A 123 -9.57 -9.77 5.93
C LEU A 123 -10.81 -8.90 6.06
N GLU A 124 -11.91 -9.28 5.43
CA GLU A 124 -13.20 -8.60 5.46
C GLU A 124 -13.75 -8.49 6.89
N HIS A 125 -13.80 -9.61 7.61
CA HIS A 125 -14.24 -9.65 9.00
C HIS A 125 -13.42 -8.69 9.86
N ARG A 126 -12.09 -8.77 9.78
CA ARG A 126 -11.18 -7.89 10.54
C ARG A 126 -11.31 -6.42 10.16
N ALA A 127 -11.48 -6.13 8.88
CA ALA A 127 -11.68 -4.77 8.39
C ALA A 127 -13.03 -4.17 8.79
N SER A 128 -14.06 -5.00 8.97
CA SER A 128 -15.38 -4.54 9.46
C SER A 128 -15.28 -3.94 10.86
N GLU A 129 -14.37 -4.46 11.69
CA GLU A 129 -14.13 -4.00 13.05
C GLU A 129 -13.00 -2.95 13.13
N CYS A 130 -11.96 -3.11 12.32
CA CYS A 130 -10.73 -2.32 12.35
C CYS A 130 -10.37 -1.84 10.94
N ARG A 131 -11.04 -0.78 10.48
CA ARG A 131 -10.96 -0.29 9.09
C ARG A 131 -9.66 0.42 8.72
N TYR A 132 -8.99 1.02 9.70
CA TYR A 132 -7.93 1.99 9.44
C TYR A 132 -6.57 1.48 9.85
N PHE A 133 -5.53 1.82 9.11
CA PHE A 133 -4.16 1.57 9.54
C PHE A 133 -3.18 2.57 8.93
N VAL A 134 -1.93 2.51 9.36
CA VAL A 134 -0.82 3.29 8.79
C VAL A 134 0.34 2.38 8.45
N ILE A 135 0.90 2.54 7.25
CA ILE A 135 2.03 1.76 6.77
C ILE A 135 3.18 2.71 6.39
N PRO A 136 4.38 2.55 6.97
CA PRO A 136 5.56 3.28 6.51
C PRO A 136 6.00 2.75 5.14
N LEU A 137 6.19 3.63 4.16
CA LEU A 137 6.79 3.32 2.87
C LEU A 137 8.20 3.89 2.81
N TRP A 138 9.21 3.03 2.74
CA TRP A 138 10.62 3.44 2.74
C TRP A 138 11.01 4.25 1.50
N ARG A 139 11.79 5.32 1.68
CA ARG A 139 12.24 6.25 0.63
C ARG A 139 13.78 6.45 0.63
N GLY A 140 14.52 5.46 1.12
CA GLY A 140 15.99 5.49 1.12
C GLY A 140 16.59 6.14 2.37
N SER A 141 16.19 7.37 2.71
CA SER A 141 16.69 8.11 3.89
C SER A 141 15.64 8.30 4.98
N GLY A 142 14.47 7.67 4.84
CA GLY A 142 13.31 7.87 5.69
C GLY A 142 12.10 7.12 5.15
N TYR A 143 10.92 7.45 5.66
CA TYR A 143 9.67 6.85 5.22
C TYR A 143 8.62 7.93 4.94
N THR A 144 7.75 7.65 3.97
CA THR A 144 6.47 8.33 3.80
C THR A 144 5.40 7.45 4.42
N THR A 145 4.58 7.99 5.32
CA THR A 145 3.50 7.20 5.91
C THR A 145 2.28 7.20 5.00
N MET A 146 1.80 6.00 4.66
CA MET A 146 0.55 5.77 3.95
C MET A 146 -0.57 5.53 4.95
N PHE A 147 -1.68 6.24 4.80
CA PHE A 147 -2.93 5.97 5.46
C PHE A 147 -3.72 4.94 4.66
N VAL A 148 -4.11 3.85 5.31
CA VAL A 148 -4.80 2.72 4.70
C VAL A 148 -6.24 2.66 5.21
N GLN A 149 -7.18 2.53 4.29
CA GLN A 149 -8.59 2.34 4.59
C GLN A 149 -9.07 1.06 3.92
N VAL A 150 -9.37 0.03 4.71
CA VAL A 150 -9.91 -1.24 4.22
C VAL A 150 -11.43 -1.18 4.27
N GLN A 151 -12.06 -0.87 3.14
CA GLN A 151 -13.51 -0.75 2.97
C GLN A 151 -13.93 -1.76 1.90
N THR A 152 -14.10 -3.03 2.28
CA THR A 152 -14.39 -4.10 1.32
C THR A 152 -15.59 -3.75 0.42
N PRO A 153 -15.49 -4.01 -0.90
CA PRO A 153 -14.44 -4.77 -1.59
C PRO A 153 -13.20 -3.95 -2.00
N HIS A 154 -12.94 -2.80 -1.36
CA HIS A 154 -11.83 -1.90 -1.70
C HIS A 154 -10.80 -1.68 -0.58
N ILE A 155 -9.57 -1.35 -0.97
CA ILE A 155 -8.57 -0.73 -0.09
C ILE A 155 -8.08 0.56 -0.71
N LEU A 156 -8.04 1.63 0.09
CA LEU A 156 -7.52 2.93 -0.33
C LEU A 156 -6.21 3.21 0.39
N PHE A 157 -5.18 3.59 -0.37
CA PHE A 157 -3.89 4.02 0.15
C PHE A 157 -3.68 5.49 -0.19
N THR A 158 -3.68 6.35 0.82
CA THR A 158 -3.53 7.79 0.67
C THR A 158 -2.30 8.25 1.45
N GLY A 159 -1.49 9.18 0.92
CA GLY A 159 -0.41 9.77 1.71
C GLY A 159 -0.97 10.40 2.99
N LEU A 160 -0.42 10.06 4.16
CA LEU A 160 -0.97 10.50 5.44
C LEU A 160 -0.98 12.03 5.56
N GLU A 161 0.07 12.70 5.09
CA GLU A 161 0.17 14.17 5.10
C GLU A 161 -0.87 14.82 4.18
N ASP A 162 -1.13 14.22 3.02
CA ASP A 162 -2.18 14.68 2.10
C ASP A 162 -3.58 14.49 2.70
N TYR A 163 -3.81 13.35 3.38
CA TYR A 163 -5.06 13.09 4.08
C TYR A 163 -5.27 14.05 5.25
N LYS A 164 -4.22 14.39 6.01
CA LYS A 164 -4.31 15.40 7.07
C LYS A 164 -4.66 16.78 6.52
N ALA A 165 -4.12 17.15 5.36
CA ALA A 165 -4.35 18.44 4.74
C ALA A 165 -5.74 18.58 4.10
N ARG A 166 -6.27 17.51 3.49
CA ARG A 166 -7.50 17.56 2.67
C ARG A 166 -8.64 16.65 3.15
N GLY A 167 -8.41 15.83 4.16
CA GLY A 167 -9.37 14.87 4.68
C GLY A 167 -9.85 13.90 3.59
N ILE A 168 -11.17 13.69 3.54
CA ILE A 168 -11.83 12.81 2.57
C ILE A 168 -11.67 13.27 1.10
N GLN A 169 -11.25 14.52 0.86
CA GLN A 169 -10.98 15.03 -0.49
C GLN A 169 -9.57 14.67 -0.98
N ALA A 170 -8.71 14.10 -0.13
CA ALA A 170 -7.41 13.61 -0.54
C ALA A 170 -7.60 12.40 -1.48
N ALA A 171 -7.13 12.53 -2.72
CA ALA A 171 -7.15 11.43 -3.66
C ALA A 171 -6.18 10.31 -3.22
N PRO A 172 -6.61 9.03 -3.24
CA PRO A 172 -5.72 7.92 -2.97
C PRO A 172 -4.63 7.83 -4.03
N TYR A 173 -3.45 7.38 -3.62
CA TYR A 173 -2.32 7.15 -4.51
C TYR A 173 -2.43 5.79 -5.19
N PHE A 174 -3.05 4.83 -4.50
CA PHE A 174 -3.24 3.46 -4.92
C PHE A 174 -4.57 2.94 -4.37
N THR A 175 -5.33 2.25 -5.21
CA THR A 175 -6.61 1.65 -4.86
C THR A 175 -6.59 0.18 -5.21
N VAL A 176 -7.15 -0.66 -4.35
CA VAL A 176 -7.24 -2.10 -4.55
C VAL A 176 -8.72 -2.50 -4.60
N THR A 177 -9.06 -3.42 -5.50
CA THR A 177 -10.39 -4.01 -5.63
C THR A 177 -10.30 -5.53 -5.54
N PHE A 178 -11.18 -6.13 -4.76
CA PHE A 178 -11.39 -7.57 -4.66
C PHE A 178 -12.58 -7.99 -5.52
N TYR A 179 -12.39 -9.04 -6.32
CA TYR A 179 -13.38 -9.67 -7.18
C TYR A 179 -13.70 -11.07 -6.63
N THR A 180 -14.92 -11.23 -6.11
CA THR A 180 -15.35 -12.42 -5.36
C THR A 180 -16.20 -13.38 -6.20
N GLU A 181 -16.34 -13.16 -7.50
CA GLU A 181 -17.16 -13.95 -8.41
C GLU A 181 -16.78 -15.45 -8.41
N PHE A 182 -15.50 -15.74 -8.19
CA PHE A 182 -14.97 -17.11 -8.10
C PHE A 182 -14.79 -17.62 -6.66
N ALA A 183 -15.22 -16.86 -5.64
CA ALA A 183 -14.95 -17.19 -4.24
C ALA A 183 -15.64 -18.50 -3.84
N GLU A 184 -16.93 -18.62 -4.11
CA GLU A 184 -17.73 -19.80 -3.71
C GLU A 184 -17.48 -21.02 -4.61
N SER A 185 -17.32 -20.80 -5.91
CA SER A 185 -17.20 -21.90 -6.88
C SER A 185 -15.78 -22.49 -6.98
N LYS A 186 -14.75 -21.70 -6.63
CA LYS A 186 -13.35 -22.01 -6.91
C LYS A 186 -12.38 -21.69 -5.77
N ASP A 187 -12.86 -21.26 -4.60
CA ASP A 187 -12.04 -20.76 -3.47
C ASP A 187 -11.02 -19.71 -3.93
N LEU A 188 -11.43 -18.82 -4.87
CA LEU A 188 -10.53 -17.85 -5.51
C LEU A 188 -11.14 -16.45 -5.51
N VAL A 189 -10.36 -15.49 -5.02
CA VAL A 189 -10.66 -14.05 -5.11
C VAL A 189 -9.55 -13.39 -5.93
N LEU A 190 -9.93 -12.70 -7.00
CA LEU A 190 -9.00 -11.95 -7.83
C LEU A 190 -8.83 -10.54 -7.27
N ILE A 191 -7.63 -10.00 -7.39
CA ILE A 191 -7.25 -8.71 -6.78
C ILE A 191 -6.61 -7.85 -7.85
N ARG A 192 -7.14 -6.63 -7.98
CA ARG A 192 -6.56 -5.61 -8.86
C ARG A 192 -6.15 -4.40 -8.04
N GLY A 193 -4.92 -3.97 -8.21
CA GLY A 193 -4.42 -2.70 -7.73
C GLY A 193 -4.26 -1.68 -8.86
N ASP A 194 -4.88 -0.52 -8.73
CA ASP A 194 -4.77 0.61 -9.66
C ASP A 194 -3.93 1.73 -9.02
N ILE A 195 -2.80 2.06 -9.64
CA ILE A 195 -1.93 3.16 -9.21
C ILE A 195 -2.47 4.47 -9.80
N VAL A 196 -3.08 5.29 -8.95
CA VAL A 196 -3.71 6.56 -9.34
C VAL A 196 -2.64 7.63 -9.62
N PHE A 197 -1.61 7.70 -8.78
CA PHE A 197 -0.51 8.67 -8.95
C PHE A 197 0.82 7.98 -9.19
N THR A 198 1.12 7.74 -10.47
CA THR A 198 2.37 7.12 -10.93
C THR A 198 3.61 7.97 -10.65
N SER A 199 3.45 9.25 -10.32
CA SER A 199 4.52 10.14 -9.85
C SER A 199 4.80 9.99 -8.35
N LYS A 200 3.92 9.34 -7.59
CA LYS A 200 4.03 9.14 -6.13
C LYS A 200 4.34 7.70 -5.76
N LEU A 201 3.88 6.72 -6.54
CA LEU A 201 4.11 5.31 -6.30
C LEU A 201 4.63 4.62 -7.55
N THR A 202 5.70 3.84 -7.36
CA THR A 202 6.16 2.86 -8.34
C THR A 202 5.36 1.56 -8.20
N ASP A 203 5.42 0.71 -9.23
CA ASP A 203 4.71 -0.57 -9.25
C ASP A 203 5.20 -1.51 -8.13
N SER A 204 6.50 -1.53 -7.86
CA SER A 204 7.09 -2.30 -6.75
C SER A 204 6.64 -1.80 -5.38
N GLU A 205 6.52 -0.49 -5.19
CA GLU A 205 6.02 0.11 -3.95
C GLU A 205 4.53 -0.17 -3.75
N ALA A 206 3.73 -0.09 -4.81
CA ALA A 206 2.30 -0.42 -4.75
C ALA A 206 2.06 -1.90 -4.41
N LYS A 207 2.82 -2.81 -5.05
CA LYS A 207 2.80 -4.23 -4.71
C LYS A 207 3.18 -4.47 -3.25
N TRP A 208 4.28 -3.86 -2.81
CA TRP A 208 4.73 -3.97 -1.42
C TRP A 208 3.69 -3.45 -0.42
N LEU A 209 3.00 -2.35 -0.73
CA LEU A 209 1.91 -1.82 0.10
C LEU A 209 0.73 -2.80 0.20
N LEU A 210 0.34 -3.42 -0.91
CA LEU A 210 -0.71 -4.44 -0.93
C LEU A 210 -0.33 -5.64 -0.05
N ASP A 211 0.86 -6.20 -0.27
CA ASP A 211 1.37 -7.36 0.48
C ASP A 211 1.48 -7.04 1.98
N THR A 212 1.94 -5.82 2.31
CA THR A 212 2.06 -5.36 3.70
C THR A 212 0.69 -5.21 4.35
N ALA A 213 -0.28 -4.58 3.68
CA ALA A 213 -1.63 -4.45 4.20
C ALA A 213 -2.27 -5.82 4.45
N GLN A 214 -2.18 -6.74 3.48
CA GLN A 214 -2.65 -8.11 3.66
C GLN A 214 -1.96 -8.80 4.84
N SER A 215 -0.64 -8.63 4.97
CA SER A 215 0.09 -9.25 6.08
C SER A 215 -0.39 -8.76 7.45
N PHE A 216 -0.64 -7.46 7.62
CA PHE A 216 -1.18 -6.92 8.87
C PHE A 216 -2.59 -7.40 9.17
N TYR A 217 -3.44 -7.54 8.16
CA TYR A 217 -4.82 -7.98 8.34
C TYR A 217 -4.98 -9.50 8.44
N LEU A 218 -4.10 -10.30 7.84
CA LEU A 218 -4.22 -11.75 7.79
C LEU A 218 -3.40 -12.47 8.86
N ASN A 219 -2.31 -11.88 9.34
CA ASN A 219 -1.50 -12.48 10.40
C ASN A 219 -1.99 -12.05 11.79
N ASP A 220 -2.27 -13.03 12.66
CA ASP A 220 -2.85 -12.79 13.99
C ASP A 220 -1.98 -11.87 14.88
N VAL A 221 -0.66 -12.04 14.82
CA VAL A 221 0.28 -11.25 15.63
C VAL A 221 0.33 -9.82 15.11
N ARG A 222 0.44 -9.63 13.80
CA ARG A 222 0.47 -8.29 13.19
C ARG A 222 -0.88 -7.58 13.33
N TYR A 223 -1.99 -8.31 13.28
CA TYR A 223 -3.33 -7.74 13.42
C TYR A 223 -3.54 -7.04 14.77
N LYS A 224 -2.84 -7.46 15.84
CA LYS A 224 -2.87 -6.75 17.13
C LYS A 224 -2.44 -5.29 17.04
N LEU A 225 -1.57 -4.93 16.10
CA LEU A 225 -1.22 -3.53 15.84
C LEU A 225 -2.37 -2.76 15.18
N VAL A 226 -3.11 -3.41 14.27
CA VAL A 226 -4.29 -2.84 13.62
C VAL A 226 -5.40 -2.64 14.65
N GLU A 227 -5.66 -3.63 15.51
CA GLU A 227 -6.63 -3.51 16.60
C GLU A 227 -6.28 -2.35 17.53
N ARG A 228 -5.03 -2.28 18.00
CA ARG A 228 -4.56 -1.17 18.85
C ARG A 228 -4.74 0.19 18.17
N PHE A 229 -4.44 0.29 16.88
CA PHE A 229 -4.63 1.54 16.14
C PHE A 229 -6.11 2.00 16.15
N ASN A 230 -7.06 1.08 15.92
CA ASN A 230 -8.48 1.40 15.79
C ASN A 230 -9.22 1.53 17.13
N ARG A 231 -8.88 0.70 18.13
CA ARG A 231 -9.62 0.57 19.40
C ARG A 231 -8.91 1.24 20.58
N GLU A 232 -7.58 1.19 20.59
CA GLU A 232 -6.73 1.59 21.73
C GLU A 232 -5.71 2.65 21.29
N THR A 233 -6.15 3.68 20.54
CA THR A 233 -5.27 4.64 19.87
C THR A 233 -4.27 5.35 20.80
N ARG A 234 -4.54 5.41 22.11
CA ARG A 234 -3.62 5.98 23.10
C ARG A 234 -2.36 5.14 23.28
N ASP A 235 -2.50 3.82 23.24
CA ASP A 235 -1.45 2.83 23.47
C ASP A 235 -0.77 2.39 22.16
N PHE A 236 -1.29 2.86 21.03
CA PHE A 236 -0.63 2.69 19.74
C PHE A 236 0.66 3.52 19.65
N GLU A 237 1.74 2.84 19.26
CA GLU A 237 3.04 3.45 18.97
C GLU A 237 3.51 3.07 17.56
N PHE A 238 3.82 4.09 16.76
CA PHE A 238 4.23 3.88 15.37
C PHE A 238 5.56 3.11 15.25
N LYS A 239 6.43 3.19 16.26
CA LYS A 239 7.69 2.45 16.31
C LYS A 239 7.48 0.94 16.25
N ASP A 240 6.37 0.44 16.83
CA ASP A 240 6.05 -0.99 16.82
C ASP A 240 5.73 -1.46 15.39
N VAL A 241 5.16 -0.59 14.55
CA VAL A 241 4.92 -0.86 13.13
C VAL A 241 6.24 -0.93 12.36
N LEU A 242 7.17 -0.02 12.65
CA LEU A 242 8.52 -0.04 12.05
C LEU A 242 9.25 -1.34 12.42
N GLN A 243 9.21 -1.74 13.70
CA GLN A 243 9.79 -2.99 14.17
C GLN A 243 9.16 -4.23 13.52
N ALA A 244 7.83 -4.27 13.40
CA ALA A 244 7.13 -5.39 12.76
C ALA A 244 7.47 -5.56 11.26
N LEU A 245 8.03 -4.51 10.64
CA LEU A 245 8.48 -4.46 9.25
C LEU A 245 10.00 -4.44 9.10
N ASP A 246 10.75 -4.67 10.19
CA ASP A 246 12.22 -4.64 10.23
C ASP A 246 12.81 -3.33 9.65
N MET A 247 12.11 -2.21 9.86
CA MET A 247 12.54 -0.90 9.37
C MET A 247 13.40 -0.16 10.40
N PRO A 248 14.39 0.65 9.94
CA PRO A 248 15.17 1.50 10.83
C PRO A 248 14.28 2.46 11.62
N ILE A 249 14.52 2.54 12.92
CA ILE A 249 13.94 3.56 13.79
C ILE A 249 14.88 4.77 13.71
N LEU A 250 14.41 5.83 13.06
CA LEU A 250 15.13 7.09 12.89
C LEU A 250 14.87 8.04 14.05
#